data_AF-A0A4U0WKW7-F1
#
_entry.id   AF-A0A4U0WKW7-F1
#
_cell.length_a   1.000
_cell.length_b   1.000
_cell.length_c   1.000
_cell.angle_alpha   90.00
_cell.angle_beta   90.00
_cell.angle_gamma   90.00
#
_symmetry.space_group_name_H-M   'P 1'
#
loop_
_entity.id
_entity.type
_entity.pdbx_description
1 polymer ?
#
loop_
_entity_poly.entity_id
_entity_poly.type
_entity_poly.pdbx_seq_one_letter_code
_entity_poly.pdbx_strand_id
1 'polypeptide(L)'
;MTSLRGLKRQMGTHEGSVSPPPVKRKVESTTTKSAVASFFTPTSKKLPEKTSWRVVNETLLVARYGSPKPGSSQARQRVVGLDFDSTLISPASGKKFGRDALDWKWWHSSVPGTIKTLARDGHLIVVMSNQGGISLRGDSKTLKMDQKRLSDFKGKVAAVLAQLDIPITVYAATGKDQYRKPRTGMWQQLIKDYEVESADSVDLENSVFVGDAAGRPGSMNNGAAKDHSCSDRLANCKGQNDQQLIRRRDFASNVGIDFKTPEEFFLGEQPKPFVRLFDPAKYLDKATTRLTDAGE
;
A
#
# COMPACT_ATOMS: atom_id res chain seq x y z
N MET A 1 -17.50 -48.98 -66.70
CA MET A 1 -18.38 -48.26 -65.74
C MET A 1 -17.94 -46.81 -65.70
N THR A 2 -18.91 -45.93 -65.82
CA THR A 2 -18.85 -44.52 -66.24
C THR A 2 -18.18 -43.62 -65.21
N SER A 3 -17.13 -42.87 -65.61
CA SER A 3 -16.51 -41.80 -64.82
C SER A 3 -17.05 -40.44 -65.26
N LEU A 4 -17.37 -39.59 -64.27
CA LEU A 4 -18.15 -38.36 -64.40
C LEU A 4 -17.37 -37.20 -65.03
N ARG A 5 -18.16 -36.37 -65.72
CA ARG A 5 -17.83 -35.22 -66.56
C ARG A 5 -17.19 -34.06 -65.78
N GLY A 6 -16.23 -33.39 -66.41
CA GLY A 6 -15.85 -32.02 -66.06
C GLY A 6 -16.81 -30.98 -66.64
N LEU A 7 -16.89 -29.80 -66.01
CA LEU A 7 -17.47 -28.58 -66.57
C LEU A 7 -16.69 -27.35 -66.06
N LYS A 8 -16.63 -26.34 -66.93
CA LYS A 8 -15.68 -25.23 -67.02
C LYS A 8 -16.27 -23.95 -66.40
N ARG A 9 -15.39 -23.15 -65.73
CA ARG A 9 -15.29 -21.66 -65.63
C ARG A 9 -16.54 -20.78 -65.43
N GLN A 10 -16.42 -19.81 -64.51
CA GLN A 10 -16.37 -18.37 -64.89
C GLN A 10 -15.79 -17.46 -63.80
N MET A 11 -15.03 -16.46 -64.24
CA MET A 11 -14.49 -15.35 -63.45
C MET A 11 -15.55 -14.25 -63.29
N GLY A 12 -15.60 -13.64 -62.10
CA GLY A 12 -16.24 -12.35 -61.86
C GLY A 12 -15.29 -11.47 -61.06
N THR A 13 -14.89 -10.35 -61.67
CA THR A 13 -14.09 -9.27 -61.09
C THR A 13 -14.92 -8.46 -60.10
N HIS A 14 -14.44 -8.31 -58.87
CA HIS A 14 -14.80 -7.17 -58.01
C HIS A 14 -13.60 -6.76 -57.17
N GLU A 15 -13.08 -5.57 -57.45
CA GLU A 15 -12.27 -4.79 -56.53
C GLU A 15 -13.12 -4.42 -55.30
N GLY A 16 -12.53 -4.42 -54.10
CA GLY A 16 -13.15 -3.87 -52.90
C GLY A 16 -12.62 -4.42 -51.58
N SER A 17 -11.67 -3.67 -50.99
CA SER A 17 -11.27 -3.63 -49.57
C SER A 17 -10.97 -4.95 -48.84
N VAL A 18 -9.68 -5.31 -48.79
CA VAL A 18 -9.14 -6.17 -47.73
C VAL A 18 -8.96 -5.31 -46.49
N SER A 19 -9.75 -5.56 -45.44
CA SER A 19 -9.56 -4.95 -44.11
C SER A 19 -8.18 -5.30 -43.55
N PRO A 20 -7.43 -4.34 -42.99
CA PRO A 20 -6.15 -4.66 -42.36
C PRO A 20 -6.36 -5.49 -41.08
N PRO A 21 -5.41 -6.37 -40.73
CA PRO A 21 -5.51 -7.21 -39.54
C PRO A 21 -5.57 -6.36 -38.26
N PRO A 22 -6.23 -6.84 -37.19
CA PRO A 22 -6.38 -6.09 -35.96
C PRO A 22 -5.01 -5.75 -35.37
N VAL A 23 -4.80 -4.46 -35.12
CA VAL A 23 -3.60 -3.91 -34.47
C VAL A 23 -3.41 -4.62 -33.14
N LYS A 24 -2.32 -5.39 -33.00
CA LYS A 24 -1.92 -6.01 -31.73
C LYS A 24 -1.81 -4.90 -30.68
N ARG A 25 -2.68 -4.92 -29.66
CA ARG A 25 -2.52 -4.11 -28.45
C ARG A 25 -1.11 -4.34 -27.91
N LYS A 26 -0.28 -3.30 -27.94
CA LYS A 26 1.04 -3.29 -27.33
C LYS A 26 0.83 -3.38 -25.82
N VAL A 27 1.02 -4.58 -25.27
CA VAL A 27 1.11 -4.76 -23.82
C VAL A 27 2.40 -4.06 -23.40
N GLU A 28 2.29 -2.91 -22.76
CA GLU A 28 3.43 -2.26 -22.14
C GLU A 28 3.96 -3.18 -21.05
N SER A 29 5.10 -3.80 -21.33
CA SER A 29 5.84 -4.59 -20.37
C SER A 29 6.32 -3.66 -19.26
N THR A 30 5.84 -3.87 -18.04
CA THR A 30 6.28 -3.17 -16.81
C THR A 30 7.71 -3.54 -16.38
N THR A 31 8.46 -4.28 -17.21
CA THR A 31 9.85 -4.62 -16.93
C THR A 31 10.77 -3.48 -17.35
N THR A 32 11.44 -2.86 -16.39
CA THR A 32 12.49 -1.87 -16.67
C THR A 32 13.66 -2.57 -17.37
N LYS A 33 14.41 -1.86 -18.22
CA LYS A 33 15.63 -2.40 -18.86
C LYS A 33 16.63 -2.97 -17.83
N SER A 34 16.63 -2.39 -16.62
CA SER A 34 17.42 -2.89 -15.49
C SER A 34 16.94 -4.25 -14.95
N ALA A 35 15.63 -4.54 -14.97
CA ALA A 35 15.10 -5.82 -14.51
C ALA A 35 15.46 -6.97 -15.46
N VAL A 36 15.51 -6.71 -16.77
CA VAL A 36 15.94 -7.69 -17.78
C VAL A 36 17.45 -7.95 -17.71
N ALA A 37 18.25 -6.91 -17.46
CA ALA A 37 19.70 -7.04 -17.27
C ALA A 37 20.06 -7.91 -16.05
N SER A 38 19.29 -7.79 -14.95
CA SER A 38 19.47 -8.59 -13.72
C SER A 38 19.22 -10.10 -13.91
N PHE A 39 18.49 -10.50 -14.95
CA PHE A 39 18.20 -11.92 -15.24
C PHE A 39 19.39 -12.67 -15.86
N PHE A 40 20.31 -11.95 -16.52
CA PHE A 40 21.46 -12.53 -17.21
C PHE A 40 22.79 -12.30 -16.46
N THR A 41 22.76 -11.63 -15.31
CA THR A 41 23.96 -11.46 -14.48
C THR A 41 24.25 -12.73 -13.69
N PRO A 42 25.47 -13.30 -13.78
CA PRO A 42 25.90 -14.40 -12.92
C PRO A 42 25.69 -14.04 -11.44
N THR A 43 25.33 -15.01 -10.59
CA THR A 43 25.07 -14.81 -9.15
C THR A 43 26.20 -14.05 -8.44
N SER A 44 27.44 -14.17 -8.94
CA SER A 44 28.64 -13.45 -8.46
C SER A 44 28.68 -11.94 -8.79
N LYS A 45 27.80 -11.41 -9.65
CA LYS A 45 27.70 -9.99 -10.05
C LYS A 45 26.36 -9.34 -9.66
N LYS A 46 25.49 -10.06 -8.96
CA LYS A 46 24.23 -9.49 -8.46
C LYS A 46 24.60 -8.41 -7.44
N LEU A 47 24.25 -7.15 -7.74
CA LEU A 47 24.42 -6.06 -6.77
C LEU A 47 23.83 -6.48 -5.42
N PRO A 48 24.50 -6.16 -4.30
CA PRO A 48 24.03 -6.53 -2.98
C PRO A 48 22.58 -6.07 -2.81
N GLU A 49 21.78 -6.90 -2.14
CA GLU A 49 20.36 -6.64 -1.93
C GLU A 49 20.23 -5.31 -1.15
N LYS A 50 19.82 -4.24 -1.85
CA LYS A 50 19.67 -2.89 -1.27
C LYS A 50 18.60 -2.84 -0.16
N THR A 51 17.79 -3.89 -0.05
CA THR A 51 16.73 -4.06 0.94
C THR A 51 17.20 -5.00 2.05
N SER A 52 17.28 -4.50 3.27
CA SER A 52 17.48 -5.33 4.46
C SER A 52 16.13 -5.62 5.13
N TRP A 53 15.99 -6.83 5.68
CA TRP A 53 14.76 -7.29 6.35
C TRP A 53 15.06 -7.67 7.79
N ARG A 54 14.20 -7.27 8.72
CA ARG A 54 14.23 -7.77 10.10
C ARG A 54 12.83 -7.94 10.68
N VAL A 55 12.72 -8.73 11.74
CA VAL A 55 11.47 -8.95 12.47
C VAL A 55 11.62 -8.38 13.87
N VAL A 56 10.62 -7.61 14.31
CA VAL A 56 10.54 -7.04 15.65
C VAL A 56 9.37 -7.68 16.38
N ASN A 57 9.63 -8.20 17.59
CA ASN A 57 8.65 -8.85 18.47
C ASN A 57 7.77 -9.91 17.77
N GLU A 58 8.32 -10.62 16.77
CA GLU A 58 7.64 -11.66 15.98
C GLU A 58 6.41 -11.22 15.18
N THR A 59 5.99 -9.96 15.26
CA THR A 59 4.71 -9.48 14.71
C THR A 59 4.83 -8.23 13.87
N LEU A 60 6.03 -7.66 13.78
CA LEU A 60 6.34 -6.52 12.93
C LEU A 60 7.48 -6.89 11.97
N LEU A 61 7.18 -6.93 10.69
CA LEU A 61 8.18 -7.08 9.63
C LEU A 61 8.67 -5.70 9.22
N VAL A 62 9.99 -5.49 9.22
CA VAL A 62 10.61 -4.22 8.81
C VAL A 62 11.49 -4.45 7.59
N ALA A 63 11.27 -3.67 6.53
CA ALA A 63 12.12 -3.62 5.34
C ALA A 63 12.78 -2.24 5.26
N ARG A 64 14.11 -2.16 5.13
CA ARG A 64 14.82 -0.90 4.96
C ARG A 64 15.56 -0.91 3.64
N TYR A 65 15.25 0.03 2.76
CA TYR A 65 15.91 0.21 1.48
C TYR A 65 16.84 1.41 1.53
N GLY A 66 18.12 1.19 1.24
CA GLY A 66 19.16 2.20 1.35
C GLY A 66 19.40 2.69 2.79
N SER A 67 20.37 3.58 2.94
CA SER A 67 20.63 4.25 4.20
C SER A 67 20.12 5.69 4.09
N PRO A 68 19.22 6.13 4.99
CA PRO A 68 18.98 7.55 5.21
C PRO A 68 20.32 8.21 5.50
N LYS A 69 20.65 9.27 4.78
CA LYS A 69 21.71 10.17 5.22
C LYS A 69 21.08 11.00 6.35
N PRO A 70 21.57 10.93 7.59
CA PRO A 70 21.07 11.82 8.63
C PRO A 70 21.23 13.25 8.13
N GLY A 71 20.11 13.98 8.07
CA GLY A 71 20.13 15.41 7.82
C GLY A 71 20.92 16.10 8.94
N SER A 72 21.63 17.16 8.59
CA SER A 72 22.38 17.98 9.55
C SER A 72 21.53 18.34 10.77
N SER A 73 22.09 18.14 11.95
CA SER A 73 21.46 17.92 13.26
C SER A 73 20.79 19.14 13.91
N GLN A 74 20.02 19.97 13.19
CA GLN A 74 19.37 21.14 13.81
C GLN A 74 17.89 21.37 13.46
N ALA A 75 17.31 20.68 12.48
CA ALA A 75 15.88 20.82 12.16
C ALA A 75 15.09 19.56 12.55
N ARG A 76 13.89 19.76 13.11
CA ARG A 76 12.94 18.65 13.41
C ARG A 76 12.65 17.88 12.12
N GLN A 77 12.69 16.55 12.19
CA GLN A 77 12.50 15.69 11.02
C GLN A 77 11.03 15.65 10.61
N ARG A 78 10.74 16.01 9.35
CA ARG A 78 9.39 15.87 8.76
C ARG A 78 9.20 14.46 8.23
N VAL A 79 8.08 13.82 8.54
CA VAL A 79 7.79 12.43 8.16
C VAL A 79 6.58 12.37 7.24
N VAL A 80 6.71 11.65 6.14
CA VAL A 80 5.59 11.27 5.28
C VAL A 80 5.36 9.77 5.43
N GLY A 81 4.34 9.44 6.20
CA GLY A 81 3.87 8.08 6.38
C GLY A 81 2.85 7.69 5.31
N LEU A 82 3.01 6.52 4.71
CA LEU A 82 2.18 6.05 3.61
C LEU A 82 1.59 4.68 3.97
N ASP A 83 0.30 4.46 3.75
CA ASP A 83 -0.19 3.08 3.67
C ASP A 83 0.29 2.41 2.37
N PHE A 84 0.29 1.09 2.33
CA PHE A 84 0.79 0.34 1.18
C PHE A 84 -0.32 0.02 0.18
N ASP A 85 -1.16 -0.95 0.51
CA ASP A 85 -2.25 -1.41 -0.35
C ASP A 85 -3.33 -0.32 -0.49
N SER A 86 -3.79 -0.10 -1.72
CA SER A 86 -4.75 0.94 -2.12
C SER A 86 -4.30 2.39 -1.91
N THR A 87 -3.04 2.63 -1.54
CA THR A 87 -2.47 3.97 -1.37
C THR A 87 -1.24 4.18 -2.25
N LEU A 88 -0.21 3.35 -2.07
CA LEU A 88 0.96 3.35 -2.95
C LEU A 88 0.73 2.51 -4.19
N ILE A 89 0.11 1.35 -3.99
CA ILE A 89 -0.14 0.37 -5.04
C ILE A 89 -1.59 -0.09 -5.03
N SER A 90 -2.05 -0.59 -6.16
CA SER A 90 -3.32 -1.32 -6.27
C SER A 90 -3.09 -2.64 -7.00
N PRO A 91 -3.92 -3.67 -6.79
CA PRO A 91 -3.82 -4.91 -7.56
C PRO A 91 -4.00 -4.65 -9.06
N ALA A 92 -3.07 -5.15 -9.88
CA ALA A 92 -3.15 -4.99 -11.33
C ALA A 92 -4.36 -5.77 -11.91
N SER A 93 -4.71 -6.89 -11.28
CA SER A 93 -5.85 -7.74 -11.64
C SER A 93 -7.21 -7.14 -11.33
N GLY A 94 -7.27 -5.97 -10.67
CA GLY A 94 -8.53 -5.35 -10.23
C GLY A 94 -9.24 -6.08 -9.10
N LYS A 95 -8.66 -7.15 -8.56
CA LYS A 95 -9.16 -7.81 -7.35
C LYS A 95 -8.94 -6.93 -6.12
N LYS A 96 -9.71 -7.21 -5.05
CA LYS A 96 -9.54 -6.55 -3.74
C LYS A 96 -8.15 -6.77 -3.14
N PHE A 97 -7.59 -7.98 -3.30
CA PHE A 97 -6.26 -8.33 -2.83
C PHE A 97 -5.43 -8.88 -3.99
N GLY A 98 -4.15 -8.50 -4.03
CA GLY A 98 -3.21 -9.01 -5.03
C GLY A 98 -3.00 -10.51 -4.87
N ARG A 99 -2.98 -11.25 -5.99
CA ARG A 99 -2.88 -12.71 -6.01
C ARG A 99 -1.47 -13.23 -5.69
N ASP A 100 -0.46 -12.48 -6.08
CA ASP A 100 0.95 -12.84 -6.00
C ASP A 100 1.85 -11.60 -5.90
N ALA A 101 3.16 -11.81 -5.97
CA ALA A 101 4.18 -10.78 -5.91
C ALA A 101 4.15 -9.79 -7.10
N LEU A 102 3.61 -10.20 -8.25
CA LEU A 102 3.58 -9.44 -9.50
C LEU A 102 2.23 -8.74 -9.73
N ASP A 103 1.18 -9.17 -9.03
CA ASP A 103 -0.15 -8.56 -9.09
C ASP A 103 -0.21 -7.23 -8.30
N TRP A 104 0.46 -6.23 -8.83
CA TRP A 104 0.40 -4.85 -8.38
C TRP A 104 0.70 -3.88 -9.51
N LYS A 105 0.17 -2.67 -9.40
CA LYS A 105 0.52 -1.48 -10.19
C LYS A 105 0.56 -0.29 -9.26
N TRP A 106 1.21 0.80 -9.68
CA TRP A 106 1.10 2.08 -8.99
C TRP A 106 -0.37 2.46 -8.83
N TRP A 107 -0.73 2.98 -7.65
CA TRP A 107 -2.09 3.45 -7.41
C TRP A 107 -2.46 4.55 -8.42
N HIS A 108 -1.53 5.49 -8.66
CA HIS A 108 -1.62 6.50 -9.70
C HIS A 108 -0.23 6.79 -10.29
N SER A 109 -0.17 7.31 -11.52
CA SER A 109 1.09 7.62 -12.22
C SER A 109 1.94 8.69 -11.53
N SER A 110 1.31 9.58 -10.74
CA SER A 110 2.01 10.62 -9.97
C SER A 110 2.77 10.08 -8.76
N VAL A 111 2.39 8.91 -8.21
CA VAL A 111 2.92 8.39 -6.93
C VAL A 111 4.46 8.34 -6.90
N PRO A 112 5.17 7.74 -7.89
CA PRO A 112 6.63 7.67 -7.82
C PRO A 112 7.29 9.05 -7.90
N GLY A 113 6.76 9.96 -8.72
CA GLY A 113 7.30 11.31 -8.90
C GLY A 113 7.16 12.16 -7.63
N THR A 114 5.98 12.11 -7.01
CA THR A 114 5.70 12.82 -5.75
C THR A 114 6.62 12.32 -4.63
N ILE A 115 6.73 11.00 -4.44
CA ILE A 115 7.55 10.42 -3.36
C ILE A 115 9.04 10.74 -3.54
N LYS A 116 9.56 10.64 -4.76
CA LYS A 116 10.95 11.01 -5.06
C LYS A 116 11.23 12.49 -4.79
N THR A 117 10.25 13.36 -5.07
CA THR A 117 10.37 14.80 -4.79
C THR A 117 10.39 15.07 -3.30
N LEU A 118 9.47 14.49 -2.53
CA LEU A 118 9.43 14.63 -1.08
C LEU A 118 10.72 14.17 -0.40
N ALA A 119 11.28 13.05 -0.85
CA ALA A 119 12.57 12.55 -0.37
C ALA A 119 13.73 13.52 -0.68
N ARG A 120 13.72 14.14 -1.87
CA ARG A 120 14.69 15.19 -2.25
C ARG A 120 14.54 16.44 -1.37
N ASP A 121 13.32 16.77 -1.00
CA ASP A 121 13.00 17.92 -0.13
C ASP A 121 13.29 17.65 1.36
N GLY A 122 13.92 16.51 1.68
CA GLY A 122 14.37 16.15 3.02
C GLY A 122 13.30 15.49 3.91
N HIS A 123 12.18 15.06 3.33
CA HIS A 123 11.18 14.29 4.10
C HIS A 123 11.66 12.86 4.32
N LEU A 124 11.43 12.37 5.54
CA LEU A 124 11.60 10.97 5.86
C LEU A 124 10.39 10.18 5.34
N ILE A 125 10.61 9.34 4.33
CA ILE A 125 9.56 8.54 3.71
C ILE A 125 9.46 7.18 4.41
N VAL A 126 8.26 6.86 4.90
CA VAL A 126 7.99 5.59 5.58
C VAL A 126 6.68 4.98 5.10
N VAL A 127 6.63 3.66 5.03
CA VAL A 127 5.41 2.91 4.73
C VAL A 127 4.98 2.17 5.98
N MET A 128 3.71 2.27 6.36
CA MET A 128 3.15 1.57 7.51
C MET A 128 1.90 0.82 7.08
N SER A 129 1.91 -0.51 7.13
CA SER A 129 0.87 -1.37 6.56
C SER A 129 0.39 -2.45 7.53
N ASN A 130 -0.90 -2.76 7.51
CA ASN A 130 -1.50 -3.85 8.28
C ASN A 130 -1.57 -5.13 7.41
N GLN A 131 -0.68 -6.10 7.63
CA GLN A 131 -0.56 -7.34 6.85
C GLN A 131 -1.05 -8.56 7.64
N GLY A 132 -2.31 -8.53 8.09
CA GLY A 132 -2.88 -9.58 8.96
C GLY A 132 -3.08 -10.96 8.32
N GLY A 133 -2.85 -11.09 7.01
CA GLY A 133 -2.87 -12.38 6.31
C GLY A 133 -1.52 -13.11 6.32
N ILE A 134 -0.46 -12.45 6.80
CA ILE A 134 0.87 -13.01 6.95
C ILE A 134 1.05 -13.39 8.41
N SER A 135 1.44 -14.63 8.70
CA SER A 135 1.95 -15.01 10.01
C SER A 135 3.46 -15.13 9.96
N LEU A 136 4.15 -14.52 10.93
CA LEU A 136 5.58 -14.73 11.16
C LEU A 136 5.83 -15.82 12.22
N ARG A 137 4.77 -16.18 12.97
CA ARG A 137 4.78 -17.31 13.89
C ARG A 137 4.48 -18.57 13.10
N GLY A 138 5.39 -19.54 13.16
CA GLY A 138 5.24 -20.79 12.45
C GLY A 138 4.21 -21.70 13.13
N ASP A 139 2.96 -21.69 12.68
CA ASP A 139 2.03 -22.78 12.96
C ASP A 139 2.19 -23.86 11.88
N SER A 140 2.53 -25.08 12.32
CA SER A 140 2.76 -26.27 11.48
C SER A 140 1.70 -26.46 10.38
N LYS A 141 0.43 -26.13 10.65
CA LYS A 141 -0.69 -26.33 9.71
C LYS A 141 -0.72 -25.32 8.57
N THR A 142 -0.17 -24.12 8.75
CA THR A 142 -0.22 -23.02 7.77
C THR A 142 1.14 -22.61 7.22
N LEU A 143 2.25 -23.20 7.72
CA LEU A 143 3.63 -22.84 7.37
C LEU A 143 3.87 -22.57 5.87
N LYS A 144 3.48 -23.49 4.99
CA LYS A 144 3.70 -23.34 3.54
C LYS A 144 2.97 -22.13 2.96
N MET A 145 1.74 -21.88 3.42
CA MET A 145 0.93 -20.77 2.95
C MET A 145 1.46 -19.44 3.49
N ASP A 146 1.86 -19.41 4.76
CA ASP A 146 2.42 -18.22 5.39
C ASP A 146 3.78 -17.85 4.80
N GLN A 147 4.65 -18.84 4.56
CA GLN A 147 5.91 -18.65 3.85
C GLN A 147 5.69 -18.12 2.43
N LYS A 148 4.70 -18.64 1.70
CA LYS A 148 4.35 -18.14 0.38
C LYS A 148 3.88 -16.68 0.45
N ARG A 149 2.94 -16.35 1.32
CA ARG A 149 2.43 -14.97 1.49
C ARG A 149 3.51 -14.00 1.92
N LEU A 150 4.40 -14.43 2.82
CA LEU A 150 5.57 -13.65 3.23
C LEU A 150 6.53 -13.42 2.07
N SER A 151 6.84 -14.45 1.28
CA SER A 151 7.70 -14.36 0.10
C SER A 151 7.08 -13.43 -0.96
N ASP A 152 5.78 -13.60 -1.25
CA ASP A 152 5.06 -12.76 -2.21
C ASP A 152 5.07 -11.28 -1.77
N PHE A 153 4.83 -11.03 -0.48
CA PHE A 153 4.88 -9.69 0.09
C PHE A 153 6.29 -9.09 0.03
N LYS A 154 7.32 -9.85 0.42
CA LYS A 154 8.72 -9.40 0.34
C LYS A 154 9.12 -9.06 -1.10
N GLY A 155 8.78 -9.92 -2.06
CA GLY A 155 9.06 -9.69 -3.47
C GLY A 155 8.35 -8.44 -4.01
N LYS A 156 7.08 -8.26 -3.66
CA LYS A 156 6.30 -7.08 -4.02
C LYS A 156 6.89 -5.79 -3.45
N VAL A 157 7.18 -5.77 -2.16
CA VAL A 157 7.82 -4.62 -1.50
C VAL A 157 9.17 -4.35 -2.13
N ALA A 158 10.04 -5.34 -2.29
CA ALA A 158 11.36 -5.16 -2.89
C ALA A 158 11.27 -4.56 -4.32
N ALA A 159 10.31 -5.00 -5.13
CA ALA A 159 10.08 -4.42 -6.46
C ALA A 159 9.63 -2.95 -6.40
N VAL A 160 8.73 -2.61 -5.47
CA VAL A 160 8.28 -1.22 -5.25
C VAL A 160 9.44 -0.32 -4.80
N LEU A 161 10.20 -0.74 -3.77
CA LEU A 161 11.32 0.05 -3.25
C LEU A 161 12.42 0.22 -4.31
N ALA A 162 12.67 -0.82 -5.13
CA ALA A 162 13.63 -0.73 -6.22
C ALA A 162 13.22 0.25 -7.34
N GLN A 163 11.91 0.41 -7.62
CA GLN A 163 11.44 1.41 -8.59
C GLN A 163 11.50 2.85 -8.04
N LEU A 164 11.31 3.00 -6.72
CA LEU A 164 11.45 4.27 -6.03
C LEU A 164 12.92 4.69 -5.89
N ASP A 165 13.83 3.73 -5.63
CA ASP A 165 15.29 3.94 -5.47
C ASP A 165 15.65 5.17 -4.60
N ILE A 166 14.94 5.32 -3.49
CA ILE A 166 15.18 6.34 -2.45
C ILE A 166 15.30 5.67 -1.08
N PRO A 167 15.92 6.30 -0.07
CA PRO A 167 15.85 5.81 1.30
C PRO A 167 14.40 5.72 1.79
N ILE A 168 13.96 4.52 2.15
CA ILE A 168 12.58 4.27 2.59
C ILE A 168 12.53 3.07 3.54
N THR A 169 11.73 3.16 4.60
CA THR A 169 11.48 2.05 5.53
C THR A 169 10.02 1.62 5.46
N VAL A 170 9.79 0.30 5.39
CA VAL A 170 8.46 -0.32 5.42
C VAL A 170 8.28 -1.05 6.74
N TYR A 171 7.22 -0.71 7.46
CA TYR A 171 6.73 -1.35 8.66
C TYR A 171 5.45 -2.11 8.32
N ALA A 172 5.44 -3.43 8.50
CA ALA A 172 4.30 -4.28 8.20
C ALA A 172 3.86 -5.05 9.45
N ALA A 173 2.74 -4.64 10.04
CA ALA A 173 2.15 -5.28 11.21
C ALA A 173 1.40 -6.56 10.81
N THR A 174 1.91 -7.71 11.22
CA THR A 174 1.34 -9.03 10.93
C THR A 174 0.40 -9.51 12.03
N GLY A 175 0.63 -9.06 13.28
CA GLY A 175 -0.20 -9.39 14.45
C GLY A 175 -1.44 -8.50 14.65
N LYS A 176 -2.27 -8.87 15.63
CA LYS A 176 -3.38 -8.05 16.17
C LYS A 176 -2.98 -7.33 17.46
N ASP A 177 -1.79 -6.76 17.50
CA ASP A 177 -1.16 -6.16 18.69
C ASP A 177 -0.89 -4.65 18.52
N GLN A 178 -0.05 -4.07 19.38
CA GLN A 178 0.32 -2.66 19.39
C GLN A 178 0.80 -2.10 18.05
N TYR A 179 1.34 -2.93 17.15
CA TYR A 179 1.80 -2.48 15.84
C TYR A 179 0.66 -2.28 14.84
N ARG A 180 -0.49 -2.93 15.05
CA ARG A 180 -1.63 -2.85 14.13
C ARG A 180 -2.35 -1.51 14.26
N LYS A 181 -2.39 -0.73 13.16
CA LYS A 181 -3.19 0.51 13.06
C LYS A 181 -4.64 0.25 13.47
N PRO A 182 -5.25 1.07 14.34
CA PRO A 182 -4.93 2.47 14.62
C PRO A 182 -3.91 2.70 15.75
N ARG A 183 -3.34 1.64 16.33
CA ARG A 183 -2.35 1.78 17.40
C ARG A 183 -1.01 2.31 16.85
N THR A 184 -0.28 3.00 17.71
CA THR A 184 0.92 3.78 17.34
C THR A 184 2.23 2.98 17.39
N GLY A 185 2.18 1.66 17.61
CA GLY A 185 3.40 0.86 17.78
C GLY A 185 4.37 0.91 16.59
N MET A 186 3.88 0.99 15.35
CA MET A 186 4.75 1.18 14.17
C MET A 186 5.44 2.55 14.19
N TRP A 187 4.76 3.59 14.65
CA TRP A 187 5.33 4.93 14.80
C TRP A 187 6.39 4.99 15.92
N GLN A 188 6.11 4.33 17.05
CA GLN A 188 7.09 4.21 18.12
C GLN A 188 8.35 3.45 17.67
N GLN A 189 8.19 2.41 16.85
CA GLN A 189 9.34 1.71 16.27
C GLN A 189 10.12 2.60 15.29
N LEU A 190 9.44 3.44 14.51
CA LEU A 190 10.08 4.42 13.64
C LEU A 190 10.99 5.38 14.43
N ILE A 191 10.49 5.97 15.51
CA ILE A 191 11.27 6.89 16.36
C ILE A 191 12.54 6.18 16.87
N LYS A 192 12.41 4.94 17.35
CA LYS A 192 13.54 4.13 17.83
C LYS A 192 14.57 3.85 16.74
N ASP A 193 14.13 3.51 15.53
CA ASP A 193 15.01 3.10 14.42
C ASP A 193 15.84 4.24 13.82
N TYR A 194 15.39 5.47 14.01
CA TYR A 194 16.03 6.67 13.49
C TYR A 194 16.74 7.48 14.58
N GLU A 195 16.88 6.90 15.79
CA GLU A 195 17.55 7.52 16.95
C GLU A 195 17.02 8.94 17.23
N VAL A 196 15.73 9.12 16.97
CA VAL A 196 15.00 10.37 17.18
C VAL A 196 14.80 10.46 18.70
N GLU A 197 15.64 11.28 19.36
CA GLU A 197 15.78 11.33 20.83
C GLU A 197 14.47 11.49 21.60
N SER A 198 13.47 12.15 21.02
CA SER A 198 12.10 12.25 21.55
C SER A 198 11.10 12.52 20.43
N ALA A 199 9.79 12.43 20.71
CA ALA A 199 8.76 12.87 19.75
C ALA A 199 8.94 14.35 19.31
N ASP A 200 9.68 15.14 20.09
CA ASP A 200 9.96 16.54 19.79
C ASP A 200 10.99 16.72 18.67
N SER A 201 11.83 15.72 18.38
CA SER A 201 12.72 15.79 17.22
C SER A 201 12.02 15.44 15.91
N VAL A 202 10.75 15.00 15.95
CA VAL A 202 9.86 14.92 14.79
C VAL A 202 9.01 16.18 14.71
N ASP A 203 8.90 16.75 13.52
CA ASP A 203 7.96 17.83 13.24
C ASP A 203 6.57 17.24 12.98
N LEU A 204 5.77 17.07 14.03
CA LEU A 204 4.43 16.48 13.92
C LEU A 204 3.47 17.34 13.09
N GLU A 205 3.61 18.67 13.18
CA GLU A 205 2.75 19.62 12.47
C GLU A 205 2.94 19.53 10.95
N ASN A 206 4.20 19.38 10.50
CA ASN A 206 4.53 19.21 9.09
C ASN A 206 4.71 17.74 8.68
N SER A 207 4.29 16.80 9.53
CA SER A 207 4.22 15.37 9.20
C SER A 207 2.81 14.98 8.79
N VAL A 208 2.71 14.00 7.90
CA VAL A 208 1.43 13.56 7.35
C VAL A 208 1.39 12.05 7.17
N PHE A 209 0.25 11.45 7.49
CA PHE A 209 -0.06 10.08 7.13
C PHE A 209 -1.06 10.05 5.96
N VAL A 210 -0.67 9.40 4.87
CA VAL A 210 -1.50 9.21 3.68
C VAL A 210 -2.01 7.79 3.66
N GLY A 211 -3.32 7.62 3.53
CA GLY A 211 -3.91 6.29 3.48
C GLY A 211 -5.31 6.30 2.87
N ASP A 212 -5.67 5.24 2.17
CA ASP A 212 -6.93 5.16 1.46
C ASP A 212 -8.14 5.22 2.40
N ALA A 213 -9.13 5.97 1.93
CA ALA A 213 -10.44 6.06 2.54
C ALA A 213 -11.30 4.85 2.13
N ALA A 214 -10.98 3.66 2.64
CA ALA A 214 -11.68 2.40 2.32
C ALA A 214 -13.16 2.31 2.81
N GLY A 215 -13.76 3.44 3.20
CA GLY A 215 -15.17 3.58 3.58
C GLY A 215 -15.96 4.43 2.59
N ARG A 216 -15.67 4.33 1.27
CA ARG A 216 -16.53 4.98 0.26
C ARG A 216 -17.95 4.40 0.40
N PRO A 217 -19.00 5.19 0.68
CA PRO A 217 -20.33 4.80 0.23
C PRO A 217 -20.21 4.66 -1.29
N GLY A 218 -20.56 3.49 -1.83
CA GLY A 218 -20.43 3.24 -3.26
C GLY A 218 -21.13 4.35 -4.03
N SER A 219 -20.37 5.16 -4.77
CA SER A 219 -20.97 6.08 -5.72
C SER A 219 -21.69 5.23 -6.76
N MET A 220 -23.01 5.36 -6.85
CA MET A 220 -23.83 4.63 -7.82
C MET A 220 -23.49 4.94 -9.28
N ASN A 221 -22.53 5.85 -9.54
CA ASN A 221 -22.28 6.34 -10.89
C ASN A 221 -21.12 5.66 -11.64
N ASN A 222 -20.45 4.63 -11.11
CA ASN A 222 -19.35 3.97 -11.86
C ASN A 222 -19.03 2.51 -11.48
N GLY A 223 -20.01 1.70 -11.08
CA GLY A 223 -19.83 0.24 -10.97
C GLY A 223 -18.77 -0.24 -9.95
N ALA A 224 -18.38 0.60 -8.99
CA ALA A 224 -17.44 0.25 -7.95
C ALA A 224 -18.10 -0.70 -6.93
N ALA A 225 -17.59 -1.93 -6.86
CA ALA A 225 -18.10 -2.97 -5.97
C ALA A 225 -17.97 -2.59 -4.48
N LYS A 226 -18.97 -3.01 -3.69
CA LYS A 226 -18.96 -2.94 -2.21
C LYS A 226 -17.90 -3.90 -1.65
N ASP A 227 -17.02 -3.40 -0.77
CA ASP A 227 -15.88 -4.16 -0.24
C ASP A 227 -16.09 -4.73 1.18
N HIS A 228 -15.72 -6.01 1.33
CA HIS A 228 -16.03 -7.02 2.37
C HIS A 228 -15.44 -6.88 3.81
N SER A 229 -16.11 -7.48 4.82
CA SER A 229 -15.81 -8.82 5.39
C SER A 229 -16.59 -9.08 6.70
N CYS A 230 -17.51 -10.04 6.67
CA CYS A 230 -18.16 -10.63 7.85
C CYS A 230 -17.29 -11.74 8.45
N SER A 231 -17.17 -11.77 9.77
CA SER A 231 -17.21 -13.03 10.50
C SER A 231 -18.27 -12.85 11.57
N ASP A 232 -19.29 -13.70 11.45
CA ASP A 232 -20.51 -13.82 12.23
C ASP A 232 -21.74 -12.94 11.89
N ARG A 233 -22.85 -13.69 11.78
CA ARG A 233 -24.25 -13.38 11.47
C ARG A 233 -24.77 -12.10 12.15
N LEU A 234 -25.32 -11.19 11.35
CA LEU A 234 -26.70 -10.72 11.53
C LEU A 234 -27.20 -10.09 10.21
N ALA A 235 -28.36 -10.56 9.73
CA ALA A 235 -29.07 -9.90 8.65
C ALA A 235 -29.37 -8.43 9.04
N ASN A 236 -29.25 -7.49 8.09
CA ASN A 236 -29.61 -6.07 8.19
C ASN A 236 -28.56 -5.03 8.65
N CYS A 237 -27.28 -5.16 8.29
CA CYS A 237 -26.32 -4.05 8.45
C CYS A 237 -26.00 -3.34 7.14
N LYS A 238 -26.69 -2.21 6.90
CA LYS A 238 -26.15 -1.09 6.12
C LYS A 238 -25.01 -0.46 6.94
N GLY A 239 -23.73 -0.57 6.53
CA GLY A 239 -22.64 0.24 7.14
C GLY A 239 -21.33 -0.45 7.57
N GLN A 240 -20.89 -1.55 6.94
CA GLN A 240 -19.66 -2.26 7.37
C GLN A 240 -18.34 -1.80 6.72
N ASN A 241 -18.33 -0.75 5.88
CA ASN A 241 -17.11 -0.29 5.20
C ASN A 241 -16.31 0.77 6.00
N ASP A 242 -16.84 1.26 7.12
CA ASP A 242 -16.29 2.42 7.84
C ASP A 242 -15.11 2.09 8.77
N GLN A 243 -14.95 0.83 9.18
CA GLN A 243 -13.95 0.49 10.21
C GLN A 243 -12.50 0.62 9.72
N GLN A 244 -12.19 0.33 8.46
CA GLN A 244 -10.81 0.43 7.96
C GLN A 244 -10.40 1.89 7.71
N LEU A 245 -11.36 2.72 7.28
CA LEU A 245 -11.24 4.18 7.15
C LEU A 245 -10.91 4.82 8.51
N ILE A 246 -11.75 4.53 9.52
CA ILE A 246 -11.58 5.02 10.88
C ILE A 246 -10.17 4.65 11.39
N ARG A 247 -9.68 3.43 11.15
CA ARG A 247 -8.37 3.01 11.65
C ARG A 247 -7.16 3.79 11.11
N ARG A 248 -7.20 4.31 9.87
CA ARG A 248 -6.06 5.05 9.30
C ARG A 248 -6.06 6.49 9.77
N ARG A 249 -7.23 7.13 9.78
CA ARG A 249 -7.41 8.47 10.32
C ARG A 249 -7.18 8.50 11.83
N ASP A 250 -7.65 7.47 12.55
CA ASP A 250 -7.37 7.30 13.97
C ASP A 250 -5.89 7.04 14.23
N PHE A 251 -5.17 6.35 13.34
CA PHE A 251 -3.72 6.22 13.47
C PHE A 251 -3.05 7.59 13.46
N ALA A 252 -3.33 8.41 12.45
CA ALA A 252 -2.78 9.77 12.36
C ALA A 252 -3.17 10.62 13.57
N SER A 253 -4.44 10.55 13.99
CA SER A 253 -4.98 11.22 15.18
C SER A 253 -4.30 10.77 16.48
N ASN A 254 -4.01 9.47 16.63
CA ASN A 254 -3.35 8.93 17.82
C ASN A 254 -1.85 9.27 17.86
N VAL A 255 -1.24 9.48 16.69
CA VAL A 255 0.14 9.96 16.58
C VAL A 255 0.21 11.48 16.77
N GLY A 256 -0.83 12.22 16.37
CA GLY A 256 -0.85 13.68 16.38
C GLY A 256 -0.31 14.31 15.08
N ILE A 257 -0.48 13.63 13.94
CA ILE A 257 -0.05 14.12 12.61
C ILE A 257 -1.25 14.31 11.68
N ASP A 258 -1.07 15.10 10.61
CA ASP A 258 -2.11 15.31 9.62
C ASP A 258 -2.47 14.01 8.87
N PHE A 259 -3.71 13.92 8.39
CA PHE A 259 -4.19 12.79 7.58
C PHE A 259 -4.72 13.26 6.24
N LYS A 260 -4.22 12.64 5.16
CA LYS A 260 -4.71 12.87 3.80
C LYS A 260 -5.09 11.58 3.11
N THR A 261 -6.09 11.65 2.24
CA THR A 261 -6.38 10.55 1.30
C THR A 261 -5.36 10.55 0.15
N PRO A 262 -5.17 9.43 -0.56
CA PRO A 262 -4.31 9.39 -1.74
C PRO A 262 -4.74 10.40 -2.81
N GLU A 263 -6.04 10.63 -2.96
CA GLU A 263 -6.60 11.63 -3.87
C GLU A 263 -6.22 13.06 -3.45
N GLU A 264 -6.40 13.41 -2.17
CA GLU A 264 -5.99 14.72 -1.63
C GLU A 264 -4.47 14.93 -1.75
N PHE A 265 -3.68 13.89 -1.49
CA PHE A 265 -2.23 14.00 -1.41
C PHE A 265 -1.52 13.97 -2.78
N PHE A 266 -1.91 13.03 -3.65
CA PHE A 266 -1.22 12.82 -4.94
C PHE A 266 -1.88 13.53 -6.11
N LEU A 267 -3.17 13.88 -6.01
CA LEU A 267 -3.94 14.52 -7.09
C LEU A 267 -4.35 15.96 -6.74
N GLY A 268 -4.21 16.37 -5.47
CA GLY A 268 -4.66 17.70 -5.02
C GLY A 268 -6.18 17.85 -5.03
N GLU A 269 -6.92 16.74 -4.93
CA GLU A 269 -8.39 16.80 -4.79
C GLU A 269 -8.79 17.51 -3.49
N GLN A 270 -9.98 18.09 -3.48
CA GLN A 270 -10.54 18.71 -2.28
C GLN A 270 -10.88 17.64 -1.23
N PRO A 271 -10.68 17.93 0.07
CA PRO A 271 -11.04 17.01 1.14
C PRO A 271 -12.50 16.61 1.09
N LYS A 272 -12.76 15.31 1.14
CA LYS A 272 -14.13 14.79 1.16
C LYS A 272 -14.71 14.91 2.58
N PRO A 273 -15.99 15.26 2.74
CA PRO A 273 -16.62 15.33 4.06
C PRO A 273 -16.52 13.99 4.79
N PHE A 274 -16.11 14.04 6.05
CA PHE A 274 -15.99 12.85 6.90
C PHE A 274 -16.60 13.13 8.27
N VAL A 275 -17.37 12.18 8.78
CA VAL A 275 -17.94 12.24 10.12
C VAL A 275 -17.36 11.10 10.95
N ARG A 276 -16.67 11.45 12.03
CA ARG A 276 -16.24 10.47 13.04
C ARG A 276 -17.46 10.07 13.87
N LEU A 277 -17.90 8.82 13.76
CA LEU A 277 -19.06 8.29 14.48
C LEU A 277 -18.85 8.25 16.00
N PHE A 278 -17.62 7.97 16.45
CA PHE A 278 -17.26 7.91 17.86
C PHE A 278 -15.85 8.47 18.07
N ASP A 279 -15.71 9.37 19.03
CA ASP A 279 -14.44 10.02 19.36
C ASP A 279 -14.11 9.82 20.84
N PRO A 280 -13.20 8.87 21.17
CA PRO A 280 -12.88 8.54 22.56
C PRO A 280 -12.39 9.75 23.36
N ALA A 281 -11.66 10.68 22.74
CA ALA A 281 -11.08 11.85 23.40
C ALA A 281 -12.14 12.69 24.13
N LYS A 282 -13.34 12.83 23.55
CA LYS A 282 -14.47 13.58 24.14
C LYS A 282 -15.02 12.98 25.45
N TYR A 283 -14.64 11.74 25.76
CA TYR A 283 -15.08 11.02 26.95
C TYR A 283 -13.97 10.84 27.99
N LEU A 284 -12.70 11.08 27.63
CA LEU A 284 -11.57 10.98 28.55
C LEU A 284 -11.57 12.16 29.53
N ASP A 285 -11.89 13.38 29.09
CA ASP A 285 -11.95 14.55 29.96
C ASP A 285 -12.99 14.40 31.08
N LYS A 286 -14.15 13.79 30.77
CA LYS A 286 -15.22 13.52 31.75
C LYS A 286 -14.86 12.46 32.80
N ALA A 287 -13.91 11.58 32.50
CA ALA A 287 -13.44 10.57 33.44
C ALA A 287 -12.44 11.16 34.43
N THR A 288 -11.58 12.09 33.98
CA THR A 288 -10.59 12.77 34.83
C THR A 288 -11.26 13.70 35.84
N THR A 289 -12.29 14.46 35.45
CA THR A 289 -13.02 15.35 36.37
C THR A 289 -13.78 14.57 37.46
N ARG A 290 -14.28 13.37 37.16
CA ARG A 290 -14.98 12.53 38.15
C ARG A 290 -14.03 11.86 39.17
N LEU A 291 -12.74 11.75 38.85
CA LEU A 291 -11.74 11.24 39.77
C LEU A 291 -11.19 12.32 40.70
N THR A 292 -11.23 13.59 40.30
CA THR A 292 -10.86 14.72 41.16
C THR A 292 -11.98 15.10 42.14
N ASP A 293 -13.25 14.91 41.76
CA ASP A 293 -14.41 15.22 42.63
C ASP A 293 -14.77 14.09 43.62
N ALA A 294 -14.13 12.92 43.52
CA ALA A 294 -14.34 11.78 44.43
C ALA A 294 -13.26 11.68 45.53
N GLY A 295 -12.42 12.71 45.66
CA GLY A 295 -11.29 12.77 46.59
C GLY A 295 -11.32 13.92 47.60
N GLU A 296 -12.45 14.62 47.76
CA GLU A 296 -12.72 15.55 48.88
C GLU A 296 -13.70 14.95 49.89
#